data_AF-A0A0A7KUF9-F1
#
_entry.id   AF-A0A0A7KUF9-F1
#
_cell.length_a   1.000
_cell.length_b   1.000
_cell.length_c   1.000
_cell.angle_alpha   90.00
_cell.angle_beta   90.00
_cell.angle_gamma   90.00
#
_symmetry.space_group_name_H-M   'P 1'
#
loop_
_entity.id
_entity.type
_entity.pdbx_description
1 polymer ?
#
loop_
_entity_poly.entity_id
_entity_poly.type
_entity_poly.pdbx_seq_one_letter_code
_entity_poly.pdbx_strand_id
1 'polypeptide(L)'
;MEKVKGVTLLNNTVTNSHGTTADAIQLNDSSNILISGNHLDQTDAVTPKGVIALVRAVNALIEDNTLVGGGFGVTPQAGTNFAIHDNDISGYGGYSWSYAIGLGDQGDTKNYDISGNYIHEGVGGVWIRAAGTPIYVREKFDVHDNVFEDLSSAALKVDRPASGLFHDNIIDSDVTPYSISPAIIAANTFPVSDNQTLEQAQAALESQDSLVAGDTNVSSASTAEHVATAAASEVHVEVSSQQQTIAAVTEKLVSTAPLAVTPRIVAVHDNLKIASDTGSAYHGNLLENDSASNGTVLLRRFGDSAVDKHGLTLTGKYGVIHVDSDGDYTYTVDAAKLAGISGNVSESFQYKISDGASHIDTDSLGVSINVDAFHGSHLLV
;
A
#
# COMPACT_ATOMS: atom_id res chain seq x y z
N MET A 1 -9.44 -22.33 5.31
CA MET A 1 -8.81 -23.37 6.15
C MET A 1 -9.03 -23.05 7.62
N GLU A 2 -8.91 -24.03 8.52
CA GLU A 2 -9.10 -23.84 9.95
C GLU A 2 -8.02 -24.61 10.74
N LYS A 3 -7.48 -24.02 11.82
CA LYS A 3 -6.51 -24.66 12.73
C LYS A 3 -5.22 -25.13 12.04
N VAL A 4 -4.75 -24.38 11.05
CA VAL A 4 -3.50 -24.68 10.34
C VAL A 4 -2.37 -23.82 10.88
N LYS A 5 -1.18 -24.41 11.02
CA LYS A 5 0.05 -23.69 11.40
C LYS A 5 1.03 -23.69 10.23
N GLY A 6 1.57 -22.52 9.89
CA GLY A 6 2.54 -22.38 8.81
C GLY A 6 1.88 -22.31 7.43
N VAL A 7 0.85 -21.46 7.27
CA VAL A 7 0.22 -21.23 5.97
C VAL A 7 1.03 -20.20 5.22
N THR A 8 1.46 -20.53 4.00
CA THR A 8 2.19 -19.61 3.12
C THR A 8 1.51 -19.59 1.76
N LEU A 9 1.02 -18.41 1.36
CA LEU A 9 0.35 -18.16 0.09
C LEU A 9 1.14 -17.06 -0.62
N LEU A 10 1.94 -17.46 -1.61
CA LEU A 10 2.85 -16.57 -2.34
C LEU A 10 2.48 -16.53 -3.81
N ASN A 11 2.38 -15.33 -4.37
CA ASN A 11 2.29 -15.10 -5.82
C ASN A 11 1.14 -15.87 -6.49
N ASN A 12 -0.01 -15.96 -5.81
CA ASN A 12 -1.21 -16.60 -6.35
C ASN A 12 -2.14 -15.55 -6.94
N THR A 13 -2.89 -15.99 -7.95
CA THR A 13 -4.05 -15.26 -8.45
C THR A 13 -5.32 -15.99 -8.03
N VAL A 14 -6.22 -15.29 -7.34
CA VAL A 14 -7.55 -15.81 -6.98
C VAL A 14 -8.58 -14.81 -7.47
N THR A 15 -9.45 -15.24 -8.38
CA THR A 15 -10.50 -14.37 -8.93
C THR A 15 -11.89 -15.00 -8.78
N ASN A 16 -12.90 -14.15 -8.65
CA ASN A 16 -14.32 -14.52 -8.78
C ASN A 16 -14.74 -15.71 -7.88
N SER A 17 -14.56 -15.55 -6.56
CA SER A 17 -14.95 -16.63 -5.64
C SER A 17 -16.48 -16.83 -5.64
N HIS A 18 -16.90 -18.05 -5.92
CA HIS A 18 -18.31 -18.41 -5.99
C HIS A 18 -18.85 -18.91 -4.65
N GLY A 19 -20.08 -18.50 -4.33
CA GLY A 19 -20.82 -18.94 -3.13
C GLY A 19 -21.26 -17.75 -2.29
N THR A 20 -22.30 -17.92 -1.49
CA THR A 20 -22.90 -16.82 -0.71
C THR A 20 -22.09 -16.41 0.52
N THR A 21 -20.99 -17.10 0.80
CA THR A 21 -20.17 -16.93 2.01
C THR A 21 -18.67 -17.06 1.73
N ALA A 22 -18.24 -16.97 0.47
CA ALA A 22 -16.86 -17.18 0.08
C ALA A 22 -16.06 -15.88 0.17
N ASP A 23 -15.00 -15.85 0.97
CA ASP A 23 -13.90 -14.89 0.83
C ASP A 23 -12.86 -15.45 -0.17
N ALA A 24 -12.00 -14.61 -0.77
CA ALA A 24 -10.93 -15.12 -1.64
C ALA A 24 -9.94 -16.00 -0.84
N ILE A 25 -9.61 -15.55 0.37
CA ILE A 25 -8.85 -16.32 1.38
C ILE A 25 -9.59 -16.25 2.70
N GLN A 26 -9.87 -17.42 3.30
CA GLN A 26 -10.36 -17.50 4.67
C GLN A 26 -9.52 -18.45 5.50
N LEU A 27 -8.93 -17.98 6.60
CA LEU A 27 -8.19 -18.79 7.57
C LEU A 27 -8.66 -18.50 9.00
N ASN A 28 -9.23 -19.51 9.65
CA ASN A 28 -9.74 -19.38 11.02
C ASN A 28 -8.83 -20.15 11.99
N ASP A 29 -8.64 -19.63 13.19
CA ASP A 29 -7.90 -20.29 14.29
C ASP A 29 -6.50 -20.78 13.87
N SER A 30 -5.89 -20.09 12.90
CA SER A 30 -4.64 -20.50 12.23
C SER A 30 -3.48 -19.61 12.68
N SER A 31 -2.24 -20.07 12.51
CA SER A 31 -1.08 -19.32 13.00
C SER A 31 0.15 -19.43 12.13
N ASN A 32 1.07 -18.47 12.25
CA ASN A 32 2.26 -18.33 11.40
C ASN A 32 1.86 -18.32 9.93
N ILE A 33 1.15 -17.27 9.55
CA ILE A 33 0.55 -17.09 8.24
C ILE A 33 1.36 -16.06 7.47
N LEU A 34 1.69 -16.37 6.22
CA LEU A 34 2.27 -15.45 5.25
C LEU A 34 1.36 -15.42 4.01
N ILE A 35 0.87 -14.23 3.67
CA ILE A 35 0.11 -13.96 2.45
C ILE A 35 0.86 -12.82 1.75
N SER A 36 1.64 -13.15 0.72
CA SER A 36 2.50 -12.16 0.05
C SER A 36 2.48 -12.25 -1.47
N GLY A 37 2.52 -11.11 -2.16
CA GLY A 37 2.61 -11.04 -3.62
C GLY A 37 1.38 -11.54 -4.38
N ASN A 38 0.23 -11.70 -3.73
CA ASN A 38 -0.96 -12.28 -4.36
C ASN A 38 -1.81 -11.21 -5.05
N HIS A 39 -2.47 -11.60 -6.14
CA HIS A 39 -3.53 -10.82 -6.78
C HIS A 39 -4.89 -11.46 -6.48
N LEU A 40 -5.68 -10.82 -5.64
CA LEU A 40 -6.94 -11.35 -5.11
C LEU A 40 -8.09 -10.42 -5.53
N ASP A 41 -8.88 -10.86 -6.51
CA ASP A 41 -9.92 -10.04 -7.13
C ASP A 41 -11.32 -10.64 -6.90
N GLN A 42 -12.19 -9.85 -6.27
CA GLN A 42 -13.59 -10.16 -5.97
C GLN A 42 -14.56 -9.19 -6.66
N THR A 43 -14.13 -8.42 -7.66
CA THR A 43 -14.96 -7.40 -8.34
C THR A 43 -16.22 -8.00 -8.95
N ASP A 44 -16.09 -9.14 -9.65
CA ASP A 44 -17.20 -9.84 -10.30
C ASP A 44 -17.80 -10.97 -9.42
N ALA A 45 -17.36 -11.10 -8.17
CA ALA A 45 -17.78 -12.18 -7.32
C ALA A 45 -19.24 -11.99 -6.87
N VAL A 46 -20.00 -13.09 -6.86
CA VAL A 46 -21.43 -13.08 -6.42
C VAL A 46 -21.54 -13.03 -4.89
N THR A 47 -20.43 -13.23 -4.19
CA THR A 47 -20.34 -13.25 -2.73
C THR A 47 -20.41 -11.84 -2.13
N PRO A 48 -21.15 -11.61 -1.03
CA PRO A 48 -21.14 -10.34 -0.30
C PRO A 48 -19.94 -10.19 0.65
N LYS A 49 -19.02 -11.17 0.63
CA LYS A 49 -17.87 -11.27 1.52
C LYS A 49 -16.68 -10.49 0.97
N GLY A 50 -15.56 -10.52 1.68
CA GLY A 50 -14.38 -9.74 1.33
C GLY A 50 -13.29 -10.56 0.68
N VAL A 51 -12.11 -9.94 0.59
CA VAL A 51 -10.94 -10.55 -0.05
C VAL A 51 -10.24 -11.50 0.92
N ILE A 52 -9.83 -11.01 2.09
CA ILE A 52 -9.12 -11.80 3.10
C ILE A 52 -9.87 -11.77 4.44
N ALA A 53 -10.20 -12.96 4.96
CA ALA A 53 -10.78 -13.13 6.29
C ALA A 53 -9.88 -14.00 7.18
N LEU A 54 -9.30 -13.38 8.22
CA LEU A 54 -8.49 -14.05 9.23
C LEU A 54 -9.16 -13.92 10.60
N VAL A 55 -9.77 -14.99 11.09
CA VAL A 55 -10.49 -14.96 12.37
C VAL A 55 -9.74 -15.76 13.44
N ARG A 56 -9.43 -15.13 14.58
CA ARG A 56 -8.62 -15.70 15.67
C ARG A 56 -7.25 -16.20 15.21
N ALA A 57 -6.69 -15.55 14.19
CA ALA A 57 -5.36 -15.89 13.72
C ALA A 57 -4.26 -15.26 14.59
N VAL A 58 -3.10 -15.90 14.61
CA VAL A 58 -1.94 -15.47 15.42
C VAL A 58 -0.68 -15.45 14.58
N ASN A 59 0.07 -14.36 14.60
CA ASN A 59 1.28 -14.16 13.77
C ASN A 59 0.95 -14.27 12.27
N ALA A 60 0.35 -13.21 11.74
CA ALA A 60 0.04 -13.13 10.32
C ALA A 60 0.76 -11.93 9.69
N LEU A 61 1.41 -12.18 8.55
CA LEU A 61 2.00 -11.18 7.68
C LEU A 61 1.21 -11.18 6.37
N ILE A 62 0.68 -10.01 6.02
CA ILE A 62 -0.06 -9.75 4.78
C ILE A 62 0.65 -8.58 4.08
N GLU A 63 1.44 -8.89 3.06
CA GLU A 63 2.32 -7.88 2.43
C GLU A 63 2.30 -7.95 0.90
N ASP A 64 2.50 -6.82 0.24
CA ASP A 64 2.68 -6.73 -1.22
C ASP A 64 1.57 -7.44 -2.03
N ASN A 65 0.32 -7.43 -1.54
CA ASN A 65 -0.80 -8.00 -2.27
C ASN A 65 -1.61 -6.91 -2.97
N THR A 66 -2.20 -7.26 -4.11
CA THR A 66 -3.26 -6.46 -4.75
C THR A 66 -4.61 -7.09 -4.39
N LEU A 67 -5.44 -6.36 -3.65
CA LEU A 67 -6.75 -6.78 -3.15
C LEU A 67 -7.83 -5.91 -3.79
N VAL A 68 -8.66 -6.48 -4.67
CA VAL A 68 -9.65 -5.73 -5.43
C VAL A 68 -11.06 -6.25 -5.17
N GLY A 69 -12.01 -5.33 -4.96
CA GLY A 69 -13.43 -5.66 -4.90
C GLY A 69 -13.89 -6.24 -3.56
N GLY A 70 -15.04 -6.91 -3.59
CA GLY A 70 -15.67 -7.51 -2.41
C GLY A 70 -16.33 -6.51 -1.46
N GLY A 71 -16.92 -7.02 -0.39
CA GLY A 71 -17.55 -6.22 0.67
C GLY A 71 -16.55 -5.53 1.60
N PHE A 72 -15.32 -6.04 1.69
CA PHE A 72 -14.20 -5.52 2.47
C PHE A 72 -12.87 -6.09 1.95
N GLY A 73 -11.75 -5.40 2.19
CA GLY A 73 -10.42 -5.91 1.86
C GLY A 73 -9.97 -7.02 2.81
N VAL A 74 -9.49 -6.66 4.00
CA VAL A 74 -8.96 -7.54 5.04
C VAL A 74 -9.80 -7.43 6.31
N THR A 75 -10.23 -8.55 6.86
CA THR A 75 -10.84 -8.60 8.21
C THR A 75 -10.06 -9.52 9.16
N PRO A 76 -9.17 -8.96 9.99
CA PRO A 76 -8.34 -9.74 10.92
C PRO A 76 -8.96 -9.78 12.33
N GLN A 77 -10.14 -10.39 12.47
CA GLN A 77 -10.93 -10.37 13.70
C GLN A 77 -10.33 -11.24 14.81
N ALA A 78 -10.44 -10.80 16.07
CA ALA A 78 -10.01 -11.54 17.26
C ALA A 78 -8.54 -12.02 17.22
N GLY A 79 -7.68 -11.31 16.50
CA GLY A 79 -6.33 -11.75 16.17
C GLY A 79 -5.26 -11.25 17.12
N THR A 80 -4.04 -11.77 17.01
CA THR A 80 -2.88 -11.24 17.73
C THR A 80 -1.63 -11.28 16.87
N ASN A 81 -0.88 -10.18 16.88
CA ASN A 81 0.39 -10.03 16.16
C ASN A 81 0.19 -10.10 14.63
N PHE A 82 -0.27 -9.00 14.08
CA PHE A 82 -0.47 -8.82 12.65
C PHE A 82 0.46 -7.73 12.12
N ALA A 83 1.04 -7.99 10.96
CA ALA A 83 1.68 -7.00 10.11
C ALA A 83 0.90 -7.01 8.78
N ILE A 84 0.32 -5.87 8.42
CA ILE A 84 -0.45 -5.68 7.18
C ILE A 84 0.18 -4.48 6.51
N HIS A 85 1.12 -4.70 5.60
CA HIS A 85 1.83 -3.59 4.99
C HIS A 85 2.02 -3.70 3.50
N ASP A 86 2.23 -2.56 2.84
CA ASP A 86 2.56 -2.47 1.41
C ASP A 86 1.52 -3.10 0.46
N ASN A 87 0.28 -3.32 0.92
CA ASN A 87 -0.79 -3.83 0.06
C ASN A 87 -1.46 -2.70 -0.72
N ASP A 88 -1.93 -3.00 -1.93
CA ASP A 88 -2.87 -2.19 -2.69
C ASP A 88 -4.28 -2.73 -2.47
N ILE A 89 -5.17 -1.94 -1.87
CA ILE A 89 -6.52 -2.36 -1.46
C ILE A 89 -7.56 -1.40 -2.03
N SER A 90 -8.37 -1.88 -2.97
CA SER A 90 -9.27 -1.04 -3.75
C SER A 90 -10.58 -1.71 -4.15
N GLY A 91 -11.52 -0.92 -4.67
CA GLY A 91 -12.78 -1.39 -5.26
C GLY A 91 -13.75 -2.07 -4.29
N TYR A 92 -13.45 -2.11 -2.99
CA TYR A 92 -14.29 -2.73 -1.97
C TYR A 92 -15.48 -1.83 -1.63
N GLY A 93 -16.67 -2.42 -1.47
CA GLY A 93 -17.87 -1.62 -1.27
C GLY A 93 -19.17 -2.41 -1.20
N GLY A 94 -20.25 -1.79 -1.66
CA GLY A 94 -21.60 -2.36 -1.60
C GLY A 94 -22.31 -2.18 -0.26
N TYR A 95 -21.60 -1.73 0.78
CA TYR A 95 -22.18 -1.41 2.08
C TYR A 95 -21.64 -0.10 2.63
N SER A 96 -22.47 0.66 3.34
CA SER A 96 -22.02 1.83 4.11
C SER A 96 -21.06 1.49 5.25
N TRP A 97 -20.90 0.21 5.55
CA TRP A 97 -19.97 -0.28 6.57
C TRP A 97 -18.69 -0.91 5.99
N SER A 98 -18.53 -0.96 4.67
CA SER A 98 -17.35 -1.53 4.00
C SER A 98 -16.07 -0.81 4.43
N TYR A 99 -14.96 -1.55 4.45
CA TYR A 99 -13.65 -1.06 4.87
C TYR A 99 -12.53 -1.79 4.13
N ALA A 100 -11.37 -1.14 3.98
CA ALA A 100 -10.17 -1.78 3.50
C ALA A 100 -9.65 -2.77 4.54
N ILE A 101 -9.49 -2.31 5.79
CA ILE A 101 -9.02 -3.15 6.90
C ILE A 101 -9.95 -2.91 8.09
N GLY A 102 -10.68 -3.93 8.54
CA GLY A 102 -11.67 -3.73 9.58
C GLY A 102 -11.78 -4.88 10.56
N LEU A 103 -11.80 -4.51 11.83
CA LEU A 103 -11.83 -5.45 12.95
C LEU A 103 -12.47 -4.86 14.21
N GLY A 104 -12.67 -5.73 15.20
CA GLY A 104 -13.16 -5.37 16.54
C GLY A 104 -14.58 -5.83 16.83
N ASP A 105 -15.27 -6.44 15.87
CA ASP A 105 -16.62 -7.02 16.06
C ASP A 105 -16.59 -8.31 16.88
N GLN A 106 -15.45 -9.00 16.88
CA GLN A 106 -15.30 -10.30 17.55
C GLN A 106 -13.99 -10.38 18.30
N GLY A 107 -14.07 -10.82 19.56
CA GLY A 107 -12.94 -11.20 20.39
C GLY A 107 -11.95 -10.09 20.73
N ASP A 108 -11.01 -10.43 21.62
CA ASP A 108 -9.89 -9.58 21.93
C ASP A 108 -8.92 -9.53 20.76
N THR A 109 -8.34 -8.36 20.52
CA THR A 109 -7.43 -8.13 19.40
C THR A 109 -6.27 -7.24 19.85
N LYS A 110 -5.04 -7.61 19.51
CA LYS A 110 -3.87 -6.83 19.93
C LYS A 110 -2.64 -6.97 19.01
N ASN A 111 -1.79 -5.94 19.02
CA ASN A 111 -0.54 -5.88 18.27
C ASN A 111 -0.78 -5.96 16.75
N TYR A 112 -1.11 -4.82 16.17
CA TYR A 112 -1.33 -4.66 14.73
C TYR A 112 -0.42 -3.54 14.25
N ASP A 113 0.44 -3.85 13.30
CA ASP A 113 1.20 -2.90 12.49
C ASP A 113 0.53 -2.85 11.12
N ILE A 114 0.02 -1.68 10.74
CA ILE A 114 -0.70 -1.44 9.48
C ILE A 114 -0.01 -0.28 8.78
N SER A 115 0.86 -0.59 7.82
CA SER A 115 1.74 0.43 7.26
C SER A 115 2.03 0.32 5.77
N GLY A 116 2.42 1.40 5.08
CA GLY A 116 2.77 1.34 3.65
C GLY A 116 1.63 0.96 2.68
N ASN A 117 0.41 0.71 3.16
CA ASN A 117 -0.70 0.28 2.31
C ASN A 117 -1.22 1.46 1.49
N TYR A 118 -1.61 1.19 0.25
CA TYR A 118 -2.39 2.12 -0.57
C TYR A 118 -3.85 1.67 -0.53
N ILE A 119 -4.71 2.52 0.03
CA ILE A 119 -6.10 2.23 0.27
C ILE A 119 -6.93 3.26 -0.50
N HIS A 120 -7.60 2.81 -1.55
CA HIS A 120 -8.32 3.70 -2.46
C HIS A 120 -9.63 3.13 -2.97
N GLU A 121 -10.40 3.96 -3.70
CA GLU A 121 -11.65 3.59 -4.39
C GLU A 121 -12.60 2.76 -3.52
N GLY A 122 -12.96 3.28 -2.34
CA GLY A 122 -13.61 2.49 -1.30
C GLY A 122 -14.49 3.27 -0.34
N VAL A 123 -15.02 2.56 0.65
CA VAL A 123 -15.89 3.19 1.66
C VAL A 123 -15.09 3.79 2.81
N GLY A 124 -14.29 3.02 3.52
CA GLY A 124 -13.47 3.52 4.61
C GLY A 124 -12.15 2.77 4.72
N GLY A 125 -11.15 3.40 5.36
CA GLY A 125 -9.80 2.83 5.43
C GLY A 125 -9.65 1.76 6.52
N VAL A 126 -8.96 2.13 7.60
CA VAL A 126 -8.71 1.27 8.77
C VAL A 126 -9.77 1.51 9.84
N TRP A 127 -10.62 0.52 10.08
CA TRP A 127 -11.78 0.64 10.95
C TRP A 127 -11.72 -0.32 12.13
N ILE A 128 -11.43 0.23 13.31
CA ILE A 128 -11.43 -0.46 14.59
C ILE A 128 -12.77 -0.16 15.28
N ARG A 129 -13.75 -1.02 14.99
CA ARG A 129 -15.16 -0.78 15.36
C ARG A 129 -15.82 -2.02 15.93
N ALA A 130 -16.99 -1.84 16.53
CA ALA A 130 -17.84 -2.98 16.87
C ALA A 130 -19.33 -2.65 16.79
N ALA A 131 -20.14 -3.60 16.34
CA ALA A 131 -21.58 -3.57 16.57
C ALA A 131 -21.89 -3.70 18.08
N GLY A 132 -22.78 -2.85 18.60
CA GLY A 132 -23.08 -2.81 20.04
C GLY A 132 -21.89 -2.34 20.89
N THR A 133 -21.86 -2.67 22.17
CA THR A 133 -20.80 -2.23 23.12
C THR A 133 -20.07 -3.41 23.78
N PRO A 134 -19.45 -4.31 23.00
CA PRO A 134 -18.74 -5.46 23.57
C PRO A 134 -17.49 -5.02 24.35
N ILE A 135 -17.19 -5.75 25.41
CA ILE A 135 -16.08 -5.48 26.34
C ILE A 135 -14.75 -6.14 25.94
N TYR A 136 -14.51 -6.25 24.63
CA TYR A 136 -13.25 -6.81 24.12
C TYR A 136 -12.07 -5.86 24.30
N VAL A 137 -10.90 -6.44 24.55
CA VAL A 137 -9.61 -5.73 24.56
C VAL A 137 -9.20 -5.41 23.12
N ARG A 138 -8.82 -4.15 22.86
CA ARG A 138 -8.32 -3.66 21.57
C ARG A 138 -7.09 -2.81 21.82
N GLU A 139 -5.90 -3.39 21.70
CA GLU A 139 -4.68 -2.71 22.14
C GLU A 139 -3.54 -2.78 21.14
N LYS A 140 -2.70 -1.74 21.13
CA LYS A 140 -1.47 -1.63 20.33
C LYS A 140 -1.72 -1.78 18.83
N PHE A 141 -2.49 -0.84 18.28
CA PHE A 141 -2.53 -0.60 16.85
C PHE A 141 -1.50 0.46 16.48
N ASP A 142 -0.77 0.23 15.43
CA ASP A 142 0.08 1.22 14.81
C ASP A 142 -0.36 1.36 13.36
N VAL A 143 -0.82 2.54 12.97
CA VAL A 143 -1.38 2.81 11.64
C VAL A 143 -0.61 3.98 11.05
N HIS A 144 0.36 3.67 10.20
CA HIS A 144 1.32 4.67 9.74
C HIS A 144 1.83 4.47 8.32
N ASP A 145 2.35 5.52 7.69
CA ASP A 145 2.90 5.44 6.33
C ASP A 145 1.92 4.88 5.27
N ASN A 146 0.61 4.91 5.53
CA ASN A 146 -0.39 4.49 4.55
C ASN A 146 -0.83 5.68 3.69
N VAL A 147 -1.33 5.40 2.50
CA VAL A 147 -1.96 6.37 1.61
C VAL A 147 -3.46 6.05 1.55
N PHE A 148 -4.30 7.03 1.89
CA PHE A 148 -5.77 6.91 1.82
C PHE A 148 -6.31 7.90 0.79
N GLU A 149 -6.99 7.39 -0.24
CA GLU A 149 -7.52 8.21 -1.34
C GLU A 149 -8.92 7.75 -1.73
N ASP A 150 -9.74 8.65 -2.31
CA ASP A 150 -11.04 8.31 -2.89
C ASP A 150 -11.91 7.41 -1.99
N LEU A 151 -11.91 7.75 -0.71
CA LEU A 151 -12.75 7.10 0.29
C LEU A 151 -13.98 7.95 0.54
N SER A 152 -15.14 7.33 0.40
CA SER A 152 -16.42 7.99 0.73
C SER A 152 -16.64 8.20 2.24
N SER A 153 -15.68 7.80 3.08
CA SER A 153 -15.72 7.91 4.54
C SER A 153 -14.32 8.05 5.13
N ALA A 154 -14.20 7.88 6.45
CA ALA A 154 -12.96 8.17 7.15
C ALA A 154 -11.82 7.18 6.86
N ALA A 155 -10.61 7.72 6.68
CA ALA A 155 -9.37 6.95 6.60
C ALA A 155 -9.15 6.11 7.87
N LEU A 156 -9.31 6.71 9.05
CA LEU A 156 -9.35 5.98 10.31
C LEU A 156 -10.74 6.07 10.97
N LYS A 157 -11.25 4.96 11.50
CA LYS A 157 -12.40 4.98 12.43
C LYS A 157 -12.13 4.17 13.68
N VAL A 158 -12.32 4.79 14.85
CA VAL A 158 -12.18 4.11 16.15
C VAL A 158 -13.37 4.49 17.04
N ASP A 159 -14.34 3.58 17.17
CA ASP A 159 -15.61 3.88 17.87
C ASP A 159 -15.80 3.10 19.18
N ARG A 160 -14.88 2.22 19.55
CA ARG A 160 -14.86 1.49 20.82
C ARG A 160 -13.54 1.68 21.55
N PRO A 161 -13.50 1.53 22.89
CA PRO A 161 -12.27 1.60 23.65
C PRO A 161 -11.16 0.78 22.98
N ALA A 162 -10.12 1.48 22.56
CA ALA A 162 -8.96 0.94 21.89
C ALA A 162 -7.74 1.82 22.17
N SER A 163 -6.54 1.25 22.04
CA SER A 163 -5.29 2.00 22.13
C SER A 163 -4.39 1.78 20.93
N GLY A 164 -3.76 2.84 20.41
CA GLY A 164 -2.88 2.75 19.26
C GLY A 164 -2.34 4.11 18.83
N LEU A 165 -1.79 4.21 17.64
CA LEU A 165 -1.29 5.44 17.02
C LEU A 165 -1.82 5.54 15.59
N PHE A 166 -2.01 6.77 15.10
CA PHE A 166 -2.33 7.06 13.70
C PHE A 166 -1.49 8.22 13.20
N HIS A 167 -0.38 7.91 12.52
CA HIS A 167 0.64 8.91 12.20
C HIS A 167 1.35 8.72 10.87
N ASP A 168 1.99 9.76 10.36
CA ASP A 168 2.77 9.70 9.12
C ASP A 168 2.00 9.14 7.89
N ASN A 169 0.67 9.22 7.89
CA ASN A 169 -0.14 8.80 6.74
C ASN A 169 -0.36 9.95 5.77
N ILE A 170 -0.51 9.62 4.50
CA ILE A 170 -0.97 10.55 3.45
C ILE A 170 -2.47 10.33 3.26
N ILE A 171 -3.25 11.40 3.34
CA ILE A 171 -4.70 11.35 3.26
C ILE A 171 -5.16 12.37 2.23
N ASP A 172 -5.86 11.92 1.19
CA ASP A 172 -6.46 12.81 0.20
C ASP A 172 -7.32 13.89 0.88
N SER A 173 -7.26 15.11 0.35
CA SER A 173 -7.95 16.27 0.90
C SER A 173 -9.48 16.11 1.00
N ASP A 174 -10.09 15.28 0.14
CA ASP A 174 -11.52 14.98 0.14
C ASP A 174 -11.88 13.80 1.07
N VAL A 175 -10.88 13.09 1.60
CA VAL A 175 -11.07 12.00 2.57
C VAL A 175 -11.12 12.55 4.00
N THR A 176 -12.12 12.11 4.77
CA THR A 176 -12.17 12.47 6.21
C THR A 176 -10.99 11.81 6.93
N PRO A 177 -10.07 12.55 7.60
CA PRO A 177 -8.87 11.94 8.16
C PRO A 177 -9.15 10.89 9.23
N TYR A 178 -10.06 11.21 10.16
CA TYR A 178 -10.44 10.25 11.19
C TYR A 178 -11.85 10.49 11.74
N SER A 179 -12.43 9.42 12.29
CA SER A 179 -13.63 9.43 13.12
C SER A 179 -13.35 8.64 14.40
N ILE A 180 -12.82 9.33 15.41
CA ILE A 180 -12.48 8.74 16.71
C ILE A 180 -13.52 9.18 17.75
N SER A 181 -14.01 8.25 18.56
CA SER A 181 -15.01 8.58 19.58
C SER A 181 -14.47 9.57 20.63
N PRO A 182 -15.29 10.50 21.14
CA PRO A 182 -14.85 11.48 22.14
C PRO A 182 -14.24 10.87 23.41
N ALA A 183 -14.70 9.68 23.82
CA ALA A 183 -14.17 9.00 24.99
C ALA A 183 -12.71 8.56 24.81
N ILE A 184 -12.34 8.14 23.59
CA ILE A 184 -10.98 7.72 23.24
C ILE A 184 -10.06 8.96 23.15
N ILE A 185 -10.55 10.03 22.52
CA ILE A 185 -9.84 11.33 22.48
C ILE A 185 -9.58 11.84 23.89
N ALA A 186 -10.59 11.84 24.76
CA ALA A 186 -10.46 12.30 26.15
C ALA A 186 -9.51 11.42 26.97
N ALA A 187 -9.44 10.13 26.68
CA ALA A 187 -8.51 9.20 27.32
C ALA A 187 -7.09 9.26 26.73
N ASN A 188 -6.90 9.93 25.58
CA ASN A 188 -5.66 10.00 24.81
C ASN A 188 -5.04 8.61 24.54
N THR A 189 -5.88 7.60 24.29
CA THR A 189 -5.40 6.24 24.03
C THR A 189 -5.08 5.98 22.57
N PHE A 190 -5.51 6.87 21.66
CA PHE A 190 -5.30 6.74 20.22
C PHE A 190 -4.91 8.10 19.60
N PRO A 191 -3.72 8.64 19.92
CA PRO A 191 -3.26 9.91 19.37
C PRO A 191 -3.12 9.88 17.84
N VAL A 192 -3.28 11.06 17.25
CA VAL A 192 -3.14 11.34 15.83
C VAL A 192 -2.04 12.39 15.67
N SER A 193 -1.02 12.13 14.85
CA SER A 193 0.09 13.06 14.62
C SER A 193 0.62 12.96 13.20
N ASP A 194 1.32 13.99 12.71
CA ASP A 194 2.17 13.93 11.51
C ASP A 194 1.57 13.40 10.20
N ASN A 195 0.23 13.28 10.11
CA ASN A 195 -0.45 12.95 8.86
C ASN A 195 -0.49 14.18 7.94
N GLN A 196 -0.33 13.92 6.65
CA GLN A 196 -0.23 14.94 5.60
C GLN A 196 -1.31 14.74 4.54
N THR A 197 -1.65 15.81 3.82
CA THR A 197 -2.40 15.66 2.57
C THR A 197 -1.49 15.26 1.41
N LEU A 198 -2.06 14.76 0.32
CA LEU A 198 -1.29 14.44 -0.90
C LEU A 198 -0.52 15.66 -1.41
N GLU A 199 -1.13 16.85 -1.38
CA GLU A 199 -0.49 18.09 -1.80
C GLU A 199 0.65 18.49 -0.87
N GLN A 200 0.51 18.25 0.44
CA GLN A 200 1.56 18.53 1.42
C GLN A 200 2.75 17.58 1.25
N ALA A 201 2.49 16.29 1.03
CA ALA A 201 3.52 15.31 0.75
C ALA A 201 4.26 15.63 -0.56
N GLN A 202 3.51 16.02 -1.60
CA GLN A 202 4.08 16.43 -2.89
C GLN A 202 4.91 17.71 -2.78
N ALA A 203 4.41 18.74 -2.09
CA ALA A 203 5.15 19.98 -1.87
C ALA A 203 6.42 19.74 -1.03
N ALA A 204 6.38 18.81 -0.07
CA ALA A 204 7.57 18.42 0.68
C ALA A 204 8.62 17.79 -0.24
N LEU A 205 8.21 16.92 -1.17
CA LEU A 205 9.09 16.32 -2.16
C LEU A 205 9.71 17.37 -3.11
N GLU A 206 8.90 18.27 -3.65
CA GLU A 206 9.34 19.36 -4.54
C GLU A 206 10.28 20.36 -3.84
N SER A 207 10.03 20.64 -2.56
CA SER A 207 10.90 21.51 -1.76
C SER A 207 12.25 20.87 -1.46
N GLN A 208 12.31 19.53 -1.36
CA GLN A 208 13.56 18.79 -1.18
C GLN A 208 14.38 18.78 -2.47
N ASP A 209 13.74 18.62 -3.63
CA ASP A 209 14.41 18.69 -4.93
C ASP A 209 14.98 20.10 -5.22
N SER A 210 14.24 21.13 -4.80
CA SER A 210 14.67 22.53 -4.88
C SER A 210 15.89 22.85 -3.99
N LEU A 211 16.10 22.12 -2.89
CA LEU A 211 17.26 22.26 -2.02
C LEU A 211 18.51 21.58 -2.59
N VAL A 212 18.35 20.51 -3.38
CA VAL A 212 19.45 19.84 -4.09
C VAL A 212 19.92 20.67 -5.30
N ALA A 213 19.01 21.38 -5.97
CA ALA A 213 19.35 22.33 -7.04
C ALA A 213 20.00 23.64 -6.56
N GLY A 214 19.91 23.95 -5.25
CA GLY A 214 20.33 25.23 -4.67
C GLY A 214 21.83 25.34 -4.31
N ASP A 215 22.59 24.25 -4.32
CA ASP A 215 23.99 24.25 -3.86
C ASP A 215 25.01 24.69 -4.94
N THR A 216 24.53 25.09 -6.12
CA THR A 216 25.33 25.71 -7.18
C THR A 216 24.85 27.11 -7.54
N ASN A 217 24.93 28.09 -6.62
CA ASN A 217 25.61 29.38 -6.90
C ASN A 217 25.53 30.38 -5.76
N VAL A 218 26.65 31.06 -5.55
CA VAL A 218 26.89 32.12 -4.59
C VAL A 218 26.45 33.49 -5.12
N SER A 219 25.81 34.27 -4.24
CA SER A 219 25.72 35.75 -4.19
C SER A 219 24.96 36.54 -5.27
N SER A 220 23.98 37.34 -4.84
CA SER A 220 24.12 38.81 -4.76
C SER A 220 22.85 39.47 -4.19
N ALA A 221 23.05 40.59 -3.49
CA ALA A 221 22.06 41.33 -2.72
C ALA A 221 21.05 42.13 -3.58
N SER A 222 19.83 42.37 -3.07
CA SER A 222 19.39 43.67 -2.51
C SER A 222 17.86 43.82 -2.40
N THR A 223 17.44 44.31 -1.22
CA THR A 223 16.27 45.13 -0.85
C THR A 223 15.14 45.44 -1.86
N ALA A 224 13.90 45.23 -1.42
CA ALA A 224 12.88 46.30 -1.28
C ALA A 224 11.66 45.83 -0.47
N GLU A 225 11.28 46.62 0.53
CA GLU A 225 10.02 46.56 1.28
C GLU A 225 8.81 46.91 0.39
N HIS A 226 7.64 46.30 0.65
CA HIS A 226 6.39 47.07 0.70
C HIS A 226 5.30 46.42 1.57
N VAL A 227 4.65 47.30 2.32
CA VAL A 227 3.69 47.10 3.42
C VAL A 227 2.23 47.13 2.95
N ALA A 228 1.39 46.37 3.68
CA ALA A 228 -0.08 46.46 3.89
C ALA A 228 -1.01 46.23 2.68
N THR A 229 -2.21 45.65 2.80
CA THR A 229 -3.31 45.98 3.73
C THR A 229 -4.34 44.84 3.87
N ALA A 230 -4.94 44.75 5.06
CA ALA A 230 -6.14 43.98 5.38
C ALA A 230 -7.43 44.62 4.85
N ALA A 231 -8.47 43.80 4.62
CA ALA A 231 -9.86 44.21 4.75
C ALA A 231 -10.76 42.99 5.03
N ALA A 232 -11.50 43.08 6.13
CA ALA A 232 -12.54 42.16 6.56
C ALA A 232 -13.90 42.51 5.92
N SER A 233 -14.81 41.54 5.83
CA SER A 233 -16.26 41.76 5.92
C SER A 233 -17.00 40.48 6.36
N GLU A 234 -17.58 40.58 7.56
CA GLU A 234 -18.79 39.93 8.09
C GLU A 234 -19.99 40.07 7.13
N VAL A 235 -21.15 39.39 7.14
CA VAL A 235 -21.86 38.36 7.94
C VAL A 235 -23.12 38.00 7.12
N HIS A 236 -23.59 36.74 7.12
CA HIS A 236 -25.04 36.49 7.32
C HIS A 236 -25.33 35.05 7.75
N VAL A 237 -26.12 34.94 8.81
CA VAL A 237 -26.72 33.73 9.39
C VAL A 237 -28.12 33.62 8.82
N GLU A 238 -28.55 32.42 8.43
CA GLU A 238 -29.97 32.05 8.57
C GLU A 238 -30.13 30.55 8.85
N VAL A 239 -30.90 30.27 9.90
CA VAL A 239 -31.26 28.96 10.43
C VAL A 239 -32.66 28.65 9.94
N SER A 240 -32.92 27.43 9.43
CA SER A 240 -34.27 26.89 9.41
C SER A 240 -34.28 25.39 9.65
N SER A 241 -34.97 25.01 10.73
CA SER A 241 -35.38 23.68 11.13
C SER A 241 -36.43 23.08 10.21
N GLN A 242 -36.39 21.78 9.94
CA GLN A 242 -37.58 20.91 9.93
C GLN A 242 -37.21 19.42 9.97
N GLN A 243 -38.04 18.68 10.71
CA GLN A 243 -37.91 17.28 11.11
C GLN A 243 -38.87 16.41 10.28
N GLN A 244 -38.55 15.11 10.18
CA GLN A 244 -39.42 13.96 9.84
C GLN A 244 -39.72 13.66 8.36
N THR A 245 -39.21 12.53 7.84
CA THR A 245 -39.93 11.23 7.77
C THR A 245 -39.07 10.15 7.10
N ILE A 246 -39.20 8.91 7.58
CA ILE A 246 -38.49 7.72 7.11
C ILE A 246 -39.37 7.06 6.04
N ALA A 247 -38.89 6.94 4.81
CA ALA A 247 -39.53 6.14 3.76
C ALA A 247 -38.48 5.24 3.12
N ALA A 248 -38.73 3.93 3.17
CA ALA A 248 -37.92 2.93 2.49
C ALA A 248 -38.04 3.12 0.97
N VAL A 249 -36.92 3.44 0.31
CA VAL A 249 -36.83 3.45 -1.15
C VAL A 249 -36.11 2.18 -1.57
N THR A 250 -36.84 1.29 -2.23
CA THR A 250 -36.27 0.17 -2.98
C THR A 250 -35.68 0.76 -4.26
N GLU A 251 -34.37 1.00 -4.29
CA GLU A 251 -33.71 1.51 -5.50
C GLU A 251 -33.36 0.37 -6.46
N LYS A 252 -33.85 0.54 -7.68
CA LYS A 252 -33.69 -0.33 -8.84
C LYS A 252 -32.28 -0.13 -9.41
N LEU A 253 -31.49 -1.21 -9.45
CA LEU A 253 -30.17 -1.29 -10.06
C LEU A 253 -30.15 -0.64 -11.46
N VAL A 254 -29.35 0.41 -11.61
CA VAL A 254 -28.92 0.92 -12.91
C VAL A 254 -27.57 0.28 -13.21
N SER A 255 -27.58 -0.67 -14.15
CA SER A 255 -26.35 -1.27 -14.69
C SER A 255 -25.67 -0.26 -15.61
N THR A 256 -24.61 0.40 -15.13
CA THR A 256 -23.65 1.08 -15.99
C THR A 256 -22.53 0.09 -16.32
N ALA A 257 -22.42 -0.30 -17.59
CA ALA A 257 -21.24 -1.02 -18.05
C ALA A 257 -19.98 -0.18 -17.75
N PRO A 258 -18.91 -0.77 -17.19
CA PRO A 258 -17.72 -0.01 -16.80
C PRO A 258 -17.05 0.57 -18.05
N LEU A 259 -16.74 1.86 -18.00
CA LEU A 259 -15.79 2.47 -18.91
C LEU A 259 -14.43 1.81 -18.62
N ALA A 260 -13.72 1.37 -19.65
CA ALA A 260 -12.36 0.89 -19.50
C ALA A 260 -11.50 2.03 -18.94
N VAL A 261 -11.17 1.97 -17.65
CA VAL A 261 -10.25 2.90 -17.00
C VAL A 261 -8.87 2.59 -17.57
N THR A 262 -8.27 3.55 -18.24
CA THR A 262 -6.88 3.44 -18.66
C THR A 262 -6.02 3.61 -17.41
N PRO A 263 -5.06 2.70 -17.13
CA PRO A 263 -4.23 2.79 -15.94
C PRO A 263 -3.44 4.12 -15.98
N ARG A 264 -3.45 4.83 -14.86
CA ARG A 264 -2.84 6.16 -14.74
C ARG A 264 -1.33 6.10 -14.55
N ILE A 265 -0.82 4.97 -14.07
CA ILE A 265 0.58 4.58 -14.01
C ILE A 265 0.66 3.10 -14.39
N VAL A 266 1.73 2.72 -15.08
CA VAL A 266 1.98 1.38 -15.60
C VAL A 266 3.45 1.05 -15.38
N ALA A 267 3.71 0.07 -14.52
CA ALA A 267 4.99 -0.62 -14.39
C ALA A 267 5.06 -1.74 -15.43
N VAL A 268 6.24 -1.96 -16.01
CA VAL A 268 6.44 -2.91 -17.10
C VAL A 268 7.64 -3.80 -16.83
N HIS A 269 7.41 -5.11 -16.85
CA HIS A 269 8.40 -6.13 -16.53
C HIS A 269 9.77 -5.96 -17.19
N ASP A 270 10.80 -5.86 -16.36
CA ASP A 270 12.19 -5.74 -16.77
C ASP A 270 12.89 -7.09 -16.86
N ASN A 271 13.87 -7.17 -17.75
CA ASN A 271 14.64 -8.40 -17.93
C ASN A 271 16.12 -8.10 -18.13
N LEU A 272 16.95 -8.63 -17.22
CA LEU A 272 18.39 -8.71 -17.40
C LEU A 272 18.79 -10.13 -17.82
N LYS A 273 19.44 -10.26 -18.98
CA LYS A 273 19.96 -11.54 -19.48
C LYS A 273 21.48 -11.54 -19.48
N ILE A 274 22.07 -12.47 -18.75
CA ILE A 274 23.50 -12.62 -18.57
C ILE A 274 23.95 -13.94 -19.21
N ALA A 275 24.86 -13.86 -20.17
CA ALA A 275 25.42 -15.04 -20.84
C ALA A 275 26.96 -15.00 -20.96
N SER A 276 27.60 -13.94 -20.49
CA SER A 276 29.06 -13.80 -20.50
C SER A 276 29.48 -12.92 -19.34
N ASP A 277 30.52 -13.33 -18.62
CA ASP A 277 31.19 -12.49 -17.66
C ASP A 277 31.95 -11.35 -18.39
N THR A 278 31.63 -10.12 -18.00
CA THR A 278 32.25 -8.90 -18.53
C THR A 278 33.36 -8.39 -17.61
N GLY A 279 33.55 -8.99 -16.42
CA GLY A 279 34.43 -8.48 -15.38
C GLY A 279 33.96 -7.14 -14.79
N SER A 280 32.71 -6.75 -15.05
CA SER A 280 32.09 -5.49 -14.60
C SER A 280 30.62 -5.73 -14.28
N ALA A 281 29.98 -4.78 -13.60
CA ALA A 281 28.55 -4.86 -13.34
C ALA A 281 27.74 -4.76 -14.65
N TYR A 282 26.58 -5.41 -14.67
CA TYR A 282 25.57 -5.22 -15.71
C TYR A 282 24.68 -4.04 -15.34
N HIS A 283 24.24 -3.28 -16.33
CA HIS A 283 23.49 -2.04 -16.15
C HIS A 283 22.13 -2.09 -16.84
N GLY A 284 21.17 -1.33 -16.33
CA GLY A 284 19.88 -1.04 -16.93
C GLY A 284 19.14 0.02 -16.14
N ASN A 285 17.91 0.33 -16.52
CA ASN A 285 17.04 1.24 -15.79
C ASN A 285 15.64 0.63 -15.64
N LEU A 286 15.09 0.61 -14.42
CA LEU A 286 13.78 0.01 -14.11
C LEU A 286 12.58 0.83 -14.60
N LEU A 287 12.79 2.13 -14.83
CA LEU A 287 11.73 3.08 -15.16
C LEU A 287 11.67 3.39 -16.66
N GLU A 288 12.61 2.87 -17.46
CA GLU A 288 12.77 3.24 -18.88
C GLU A 288 11.56 2.87 -19.74
N ASN A 289 10.88 1.79 -19.40
CA ASN A 289 9.69 1.25 -20.07
C ASN A 289 8.40 1.50 -19.28
N ASP A 290 8.48 2.14 -18.13
CA ASP A 290 7.33 2.51 -17.30
C ASP A 290 6.69 3.80 -17.80
N SER A 291 5.42 4.02 -17.46
CA SER A 291 4.72 5.21 -17.89
C SER A 291 3.65 5.66 -16.92
N ALA A 292 3.47 6.98 -16.83
CA ALA A 292 2.33 7.58 -16.16
C ALA A 292 1.65 8.62 -17.05
N SER A 293 0.34 8.76 -16.88
CA SER A 293 -0.51 9.70 -17.60
C SER A 293 -0.10 11.16 -17.39
N ASN A 294 0.52 11.48 -16.24
CA ASN A 294 1.08 12.79 -15.92
C ASN A 294 2.56 12.94 -16.31
N GLY A 295 3.19 11.90 -16.85
CA GLY A 295 4.60 11.85 -17.26
C GLY A 295 5.62 11.72 -16.12
N THR A 296 5.18 11.57 -14.87
CA THR A 296 6.06 11.39 -13.71
C THR A 296 6.11 9.91 -13.35
N VAL A 297 7.31 9.36 -13.17
CA VAL A 297 7.50 7.98 -12.68
C VAL A 297 8.62 8.01 -11.66
N LEU A 298 8.33 7.57 -10.44
CA LEU A 298 9.23 7.59 -9.29
C LEU A 298 9.40 6.17 -8.76
N LEU A 299 10.63 5.67 -8.66
CA LEU A 299 10.92 4.43 -7.96
C LEU A 299 10.77 4.66 -6.45
N ARG A 300 9.84 3.95 -5.81
CA ARG A 300 9.56 4.09 -4.36
C ARG A 300 10.14 2.94 -3.55
N ARG A 301 10.05 1.72 -4.08
CA ARG A 301 10.53 0.51 -3.40
C ARG A 301 11.24 -0.40 -4.36
N PHE A 302 12.19 -1.15 -3.83
CA PHE A 302 12.89 -2.21 -4.52
C PHE A 302 13.13 -3.35 -3.53
N GLY A 303 12.59 -4.53 -3.81
CA GLY A 303 12.35 -5.55 -2.80
C GLY A 303 11.51 -5.01 -1.63
N ASP A 304 11.85 -5.43 -0.42
CA ASP A 304 11.08 -5.13 0.79
C ASP A 304 11.48 -3.80 1.46
N SER A 305 12.17 -2.91 0.73
CA SER A 305 12.71 -1.68 1.29
C SER A 305 12.45 -0.48 0.38
N ALA A 306 12.27 0.68 1.01
CA ALA A 306 12.19 1.94 0.31
C ALA A 306 13.53 2.24 -0.39
N VAL A 307 13.45 2.83 -1.59
CA VAL A 307 14.62 3.38 -2.28
C VAL A 307 14.75 4.83 -1.85
N ASP A 308 15.80 5.13 -1.10
CA ASP A 308 16.10 6.51 -0.69
C ASP A 308 17.07 7.18 -1.69
N LYS A 309 17.44 8.43 -1.41
CA LYS A 309 18.33 9.25 -2.26
C LYS A 309 19.75 8.69 -2.45
N HIS A 310 20.15 7.67 -1.70
CA HIS A 310 21.43 6.98 -1.83
C HIS A 310 21.31 5.66 -2.59
N GLY A 311 20.12 5.37 -3.10
CA GLY A 311 19.80 4.08 -3.69
C GLY A 311 19.67 2.98 -2.64
N LEU A 312 19.42 1.76 -3.11
CA LEU A 312 19.27 0.58 -2.27
C LEU A 312 20.12 -0.56 -2.83
N THR A 313 20.87 -1.23 -1.95
CA THR A 313 21.62 -2.44 -2.30
C THR A 313 20.97 -3.67 -1.69
N LEU A 314 20.58 -4.62 -2.54
CA LEU A 314 20.09 -5.93 -2.12
C LEU A 314 21.06 -7.04 -2.51
N THR A 315 21.27 -7.98 -1.58
CA THR A 315 22.00 -9.21 -1.88
C THR A 315 21.01 -10.26 -2.38
N GLY A 316 21.07 -10.54 -3.68
CA GLY A 316 20.30 -11.58 -4.33
C GLY A 316 20.84 -12.99 -4.11
N LYS A 317 20.16 -13.95 -4.71
CA LYS A 317 20.52 -15.37 -4.73
C LYS A 317 21.77 -15.64 -5.58
N TYR A 318 21.97 -14.93 -6.69
CA TYR A 318 23.12 -15.16 -7.57
C TYR A 318 24.03 -13.95 -7.74
N GLY A 319 23.67 -12.81 -7.15
CA GLY A 319 24.45 -11.59 -7.23
C GLY A 319 24.10 -10.55 -6.18
N VAL A 320 24.55 -9.33 -6.41
CA VAL A 320 24.24 -8.13 -5.64
C VAL A 320 23.74 -7.09 -6.63
N ILE A 321 22.61 -6.46 -6.31
CA ILE A 321 22.04 -5.38 -7.10
C ILE A 321 22.05 -4.09 -6.28
N HIS A 322 22.44 -2.99 -6.92
CA HIS A 322 22.26 -1.64 -6.41
C HIS A 322 21.35 -0.90 -7.38
N VAL A 323 20.33 -0.22 -6.86
CA VAL A 323 19.39 0.58 -7.63
C VAL A 323 19.37 2.00 -7.08
N ASP A 324 19.40 2.99 -7.96
CA ASP A 324 19.26 4.40 -7.65
C ASP A 324 17.78 4.85 -7.77
N SER A 325 17.44 5.99 -7.17
CA SER A 325 16.04 6.47 -7.13
C SER A 325 15.46 6.83 -8.51
N ASP A 326 16.30 7.05 -9.51
CA ASP A 326 15.92 7.30 -10.91
C ASP A 326 15.78 6.01 -11.72
N GLY A 327 15.89 4.85 -11.07
CA GLY A 327 15.73 3.54 -11.68
C GLY A 327 17.00 2.93 -12.23
N ASP A 328 18.11 3.69 -12.33
CA ASP A 328 19.38 3.15 -12.79
C ASP A 328 19.83 2.05 -11.83
N TYR A 329 20.20 0.89 -12.37
CA TYR A 329 20.68 -0.22 -11.56
C TYR A 329 21.99 -0.80 -12.07
N THR A 330 22.72 -1.38 -11.12
CA THR A 330 23.88 -2.23 -11.38
C THR A 330 23.67 -3.60 -10.75
N TYR A 331 23.94 -4.66 -11.51
CA TYR A 331 23.90 -6.04 -11.01
C TYR A 331 25.27 -6.68 -11.17
N THR A 332 25.83 -7.18 -10.06
CA THR A 332 27.11 -7.91 -10.05
C THR A 332 26.86 -9.37 -9.71
N VAL A 333 27.22 -10.28 -10.63
CA VAL A 333 27.14 -11.73 -10.40
C VAL A 333 28.16 -12.12 -9.32
N ASP A 334 27.73 -12.89 -8.34
CA ASP A 334 28.63 -13.54 -7.39
C ASP A 334 29.03 -14.92 -7.93
N ALA A 335 30.20 -14.99 -8.56
CA ALA A 335 30.71 -16.22 -9.16
C ALA A 335 30.85 -17.38 -8.15
N ALA A 336 31.05 -17.10 -6.86
CA ALA A 336 31.09 -18.13 -5.84
C ALA A 336 29.72 -18.78 -5.63
N LYS A 337 28.62 -18.03 -5.80
CA LYS A 337 27.24 -18.55 -5.76
C LYS A 337 26.87 -19.37 -6.99
N LEU A 338 27.61 -19.25 -8.09
CA LEU A 338 27.45 -20.07 -9.30
C LEU A 338 28.35 -21.32 -9.31
N ALA A 339 29.28 -21.45 -8.37
CA ALA A 339 30.22 -22.57 -8.33
C ALA A 339 29.49 -23.92 -8.21
N GLY A 340 29.74 -24.81 -9.18
CA GLY A 340 29.11 -26.14 -9.23
C GLY A 340 27.68 -26.15 -9.77
N ILE A 341 27.16 -25.02 -10.25
CA ILE A 341 25.88 -24.90 -10.95
C ILE A 341 26.14 -24.93 -12.46
N SER A 342 25.18 -25.46 -13.23
CA SER A 342 25.19 -25.52 -14.69
C SER A 342 23.81 -25.20 -15.27
N GLY A 343 23.74 -24.80 -16.53
CA GLY A 343 22.50 -24.46 -17.23
C GLY A 343 22.00 -23.04 -16.95
N ASN A 344 20.68 -22.84 -17.00
CA ASN A 344 20.07 -21.51 -16.78
C ASN A 344 19.54 -21.40 -15.35
N VAL A 345 19.81 -20.28 -14.69
CA VAL A 345 19.24 -19.92 -13.40
C VAL A 345 18.59 -18.55 -13.47
N SER A 346 17.62 -18.29 -12.58
CA SER A 346 16.97 -16.99 -12.49
C SER A 346 16.65 -16.57 -11.06
N GLU A 347 16.61 -15.25 -10.86
CA GLU A 347 16.07 -14.59 -9.68
C GLU A 347 15.23 -13.37 -10.09
N SER A 348 14.43 -12.84 -9.18
CA SER A 348 13.55 -11.70 -9.43
C SER A 348 13.58 -10.73 -8.26
N PHE A 349 13.52 -9.43 -8.56
CA PHE A 349 13.38 -8.35 -7.59
C PHE A 349 12.12 -7.56 -7.92
N GLN A 350 11.18 -7.46 -6.97
CA GLN A 350 10.01 -6.60 -7.15
C GLN A 350 10.39 -5.13 -7.01
N TYR A 351 9.68 -4.26 -7.71
CA TYR A 351 9.80 -2.82 -7.55
C TYR A 351 8.42 -2.16 -7.58
N LYS A 352 8.33 -0.99 -6.95
CA LYS A 352 7.09 -0.19 -6.86
C LYS A 352 7.36 1.21 -7.37
N ILE A 353 6.54 1.66 -8.31
CA ILE A 353 6.59 3.01 -8.86
C ILE A 353 5.40 3.86 -8.39
N SER A 354 5.55 5.17 -8.47
CA SER A 354 4.51 6.17 -8.19
C SER A 354 4.57 7.28 -9.23
N ASP A 355 3.42 7.86 -9.57
CA ASP A 355 3.36 8.99 -10.49
C ASP A 355 3.60 10.34 -9.80
N GLY A 356 4.10 10.34 -8.57
CA GLY A 356 4.19 11.55 -7.73
C GLY A 356 2.84 12.01 -7.18
N ALA A 357 1.74 11.45 -7.66
CA ALA A 357 0.47 11.47 -6.97
C ALA A 357 0.31 10.15 -6.19
N SER A 358 -0.93 9.83 -5.92
CA SER A 358 -1.37 8.65 -5.18
C SER A 358 -1.29 7.35 -5.97
N HIS A 359 -1.23 7.41 -7.31
CA HIS A 359 -1.20 6.19 -8.11
C HIS A 359 0.15 5.49 -8.01
N ILE A 360 0.07 4.18 -7.82
CA ILE A 360 1.22 3.28 -7.77
C ILE A 360 1.01 2.12 -8.74
N ASP A 361 2.11 1.55 -9.21
CA ASP A 361 2.10 0.24 -9.86
C ASP A 361 3.33 -0.54 -9.42
N THR A 362 3.29 -1.85 -9.58
CA THR A 362 4.37 -2.76 -9.19
C THR A 362 4.65 -3.74 -10.31
N ASP A 363 5.93 -3.95 -10.61
CA ASP A 363 6.37 -5.07 -11.43
C ASP A 363 7.72 -5.57 -10.88
N SER A 364 8.52 -6.23 -11.71
CA SER A 364 9.74 -6.88 -11.28
C SER A 364 10.82 -6.89 -12.35
N LEU A 365 12.07 -6.93 -11.88
CA LEU A 365 13.25 -7.21 -12.67
C LEU A 365 13.55 -8.70 -12.59
N GLY A 366 13.35 -9.41 -13.71
CA GLY A 366 13.82 -10.77 -13.89
C GLY A 366 15.29 -10.84 -14.31
N VAL A 367 16.15 -11.44 -13.48
CA VAL A 367 17.55 -11.71 -13.83
C VAL A 367 17.68 -13.16 -14.26
N SER A 368 18.12 -13.40 -15.49
CA SER A 368 18.38 -14.74 -16.05
C SER A 368 19.85 -14.90 -16.41
N ILE A 369 20.49 -15.93 -15.86
CA ILE A 369 21.91 -16.22 -16.06
C ILE A 369 22.05 -17.58 -16.75
N ASN A 370 22.70 -17.59 -17.92
CA ASN A 370 23.23 -18.81 -18.53
C ASN A 370 24.61 -19.09 -17.92
N VAL A 371 24.63 -20.00 -16.94
CA VAL A 371 25.82 -20.31 -16.13
C VAL A 371 26.91 -20.97 -16.97
N ASP A 372 26.54 -21.83 -17.91
CA ASP A 372 27.51 -22.53 -18.77
C ASP A 372 28.28 -21.53 -19.65
N ALA A 373 27.56 -20.56 -20.23
CA ALA A 373 28.15 -19.51 -21.05
C ALA A 373 28.95 -18.50 -20.21
N PHE A 374 28.45 -18.13 -19.02
CA PHE A 374 29.13 -17.24 -18.07
C PHE A 374 30.47 -17.82 -17.59
N HIS A 375 30.51 -19.11 -17.22
CA HIS A 375 31.77 -19.79 -16.88
C HIS A 375 32.69 -19.95 -18.09
N GLY A 376 32.12 -20.20 -19.28
CA GLY A 376 32.89 -20.32 -20.53
C GLY A 376 33.68 -19.06 -20.89
N SER A 377 33.14 -17.87 -20.60
CA SER A 377 33.84 -16.58 -20.81
C SER A 377 35.01 -16.35 -19.84
N HIS A 378 35.02 -16.97 -18.67
CA HIS A 378 36.10 -16.85 -17.68
C HIS A 378 37.39 -17.61 -18.06
N LEU A 379 37.31 -18.53 -19.05
CA LEU A 379 38.44 -19.35 -19.50
C LEU A 379 39.27 -18.71 -20.63
N LEU A 380 38.94 -17.49 -21.05
CA LEU A 380 39.54 -16.79 -22.20
C LEU A 380 40.36 -15.54 -21.83
N VAL A 381 40.55 -15.24 -20.54
CA VAL A 381 41.36 -14.10 -20.05
C VAL A 381 42.70 -14.57 -19.51
#